data_AF-A0A2T6IZE9-F1
#
_entry.id   AF-A0A2T6IZE9-F1
#
_cell.length_a   1.000
_cell.length_b   1.000
_cell.length_c   1.000
_cell.angle_alpha   90.00
_cell.angle_beta   90.00
_cell.angle_gamma   90.00
#
_symmetry.space_group_name_H-M   'P 1'
#
loop_
_entity.id
_entity.type
_entity.pdbx_description
1 polymer ?
#
loop_
_entity_poly.entity_id
_entity_poly.type
_entity_poly.pdbx_seq_one_letter_code
_entity_poly.pdbx_strand_id
1 'polypeptide(L)'
;MAPHVVEKFRACGRFLEFCAKPAGTNEGEETMSSALMIRAIGMEVWASIAQAVRFQADFRDTLDVDLTLDLFRAPYDLDDHYVTLRSEMLCTATNLCRKFEPQLNMSAHDPLAALVRRISEGRNPPFDAEQLEHCREEETWHTFRMNHRFLITEKNIVFDPITHAPVPQLFSFRQHAQIKENHRLLSIIIRYTPPETYDPRFVLQEAIRKLPPVLTARDWRKLHSELEALSAHFAACDPPDYDRCKVTEHAARVVDDMVQSNIDQLAVMQWIAEGILDRKQHRSYMRHVLRRQEELCAMKRKYEASMKKRLDDLREAIAALESLEYPGPIQVQAKRMNVQLWFNTIRDKMKNTSKKSKAGSAYCPSATFKYAVLVDREIITKLSPSVTPDVMVNLFVTFTLRKDNSWQVVFTHRVQKVEQLVADFVIPKEELLHVRRLPPQATYGFLKSASDPNGFVEVNVLPFLQALDQVGGQEA
;
A
#
# COMPACT_ATOMS: atom_id res chain seq x y z
N MET A 1 -23.76 7.66 3.07
CA MET A 1 -25.00 7.78 2.25
C MET A 1 -25.04 9.19 1.68
N ALA A 2 -25.31 9.38 0.39
CA ALA A 2 -25.23 10.71 -0.22
C ALA A 2 -26.33 11.66 0.33
N PRO A 3 -26.07 12.98 0.45
CA PRO A 3 -26.98 13.93 1.10
C PRO A 3 -28.40 13.94 0.50
N HIS A 4 -28.50 13.80 -0.83
CA HIS A 4 -29.77 13.77 -1.56
C HIS A 4 -30.63 12.54 -1.25
N VAL A 5 -30.03 11.42 -0.82
CA VAL A 5 -30.75 10.21 -0.42
C VAL A 5 -31.39 10.42 0.96
N VAL A 6 -30.66 11.07 1.87
CA VAL A 6 -31.14 11.40 3.22
C VAL A 6 -32.33 12.36 3.16
N GLU A 7 -32.30 13.37 2.29
CA GLU A 7 -33.43 14.28 2.09
C GLU A 7 -34.68 13.59 1.55
N LYS A 8 -34.52 12.65 0.61
CA LYS A 8 -35.62 11.84 0.09
C LYS A 8 -36.24 10.97 1.17
N PHE A 9 -35.44 10.30 2.00
CA PHE A 9 -35.95 9.53 3.15
C PHE A 9 -36.64 10.41 4.18
N ARG A 10 -36.14 11.63 4.44
CA ARG A 10 -36.83 12.61 5.32
C ARG A 10 -38.18 13.04 4.73
N ALA A 11 -38.27 13.25 3.42
CA ALA A 11 -39.53 13.58 2.76
C ALA A 11 -40.55 12.44 2.87
N CYS A 12 -40.12 11.19 2.63
CA CYS A 12 -40.95 10.01 2.84
C CYS A 12 -41.38 9.85 4.30
N GLY A 13 -40.47 10.12 5.26
CA GLY A 13 -40.79 10.10 6.69
C GLY A 13 -41.87 11.11 7.07
N ARG A 14 -41.78 12.35 6.59
CA ARG A 14 -42.82 13.39 6.80
C ARG A 14 -44.17 12.98 6.21
N PHE A 15 -44.17 12.36 5.03
CA PHE A 15 -45.39 11.86 4.39
C PHE A 15 -46.03 10.72 5.19
N LEU A 16 -45.24 9.76 5.67
CA LEU A 16 -45.73 8.67 6.51
C LEU A 16 -46.27 9.15 7.86
N GLU A 17 -45.63 10.16 8.45
CA GLU A 17 -46.11 10.81 9.68
C GLU A 17 -47.48 11.49 9.46
N PHE A 18 -47.65 12.17 8.32
CA PHE A 18 -48.94 12.72 7.89
C PHE A 18 -49.99 11.62 7.69
N CYS A 19 -49.64 10.48 7.07
CA CYS A 19 -50.56 9.36 6.89
C CYS A 19 -50.97 8.68 8.21
N ALA A 20 -50.09 8.69 9.23
CA ALA A 20 -50.38 8.12 10.54
C ALA A 20 -51.39 8.98 11.35
N LYS A 21 -51.30 10.31 11.18
CA LYS A 21 -52.15 11.32 11.83
C LYS A 21 -52.68 12.34 10.79
N PRO A 22 -53.61 11.94 9.92
CA PRO A 22 -54.16 12.85 8.91
C PRO A 22 -54.95 13.97 9.60
N ALA A 23 -54.60 15.23 9.31
CA ALA A 23 -55.29 16.38 9.86
C ALA A 23 -56.65 16.57 9.17
N GLY A 24 -57.73 16.21 9.86
CA GLY A 24 -59.11 16.57 9.54
C GLY A 24 -59.77 15.86 8.36
N THR A 25 -60.85 15.11 8.64
CA THR A 25 -62.13 15.13 7.89
C THR A 25 -63.07 14.09 8.53
N ASN A 26 -63.77 14.51 9.59
CA ASN A 26 -65.00 13.87 10.03
C ASN A 26 -66.16 14.77 9.58
N GLU A 27 -66.59 14.69 8.33
CA GLU A 27 -67.94 15.11 7.94
C GLU A 27 -68.42 14.25 6.76
N GLY A 28 -69.49 13.48 6.98
CA GLY A 28 -70.25 12.78 5.92
C GLY A 28 -70.11 11.26 5.91
N GLU A 29 -71.19 10.58 6.30
CA GLU A 29 -71.37 9.13 6.17
C GLU A 29 -71.40 8.65 4.71
N GLU A 30 -71.17 7.34 4.53
CA GLU A 30 -71.36 6.50 3.32
C GLU A 30 -70.24 6.32 2.29
N THR A 31 -69.10 6.99 2.39
CA THR A 31 -67.89 6.61 1.62
C THR A 31 -66.72 6.47 2.58
N MET A 32 -65.88 5.43 2.42
CA MET A 32 -64.74 5.17 3.31
C MET A 32 -64.01 6.48 3.64
N SER A 33 -64.06 6.90 4.91
CA SER A 33 -63.50 8.17 5.38
C SER A 33 -62.13 8.39 4.74
N SER A 34 -61.91 9.56 4.15
CA SER A 34 -60.65 9.98 3.52
C SER A 34 -59.44 9.64 4.39
N ALA A 35 -59.59 9.69 5.72
CA ALA A 35 -58.57 9.32 6.69
C ALA A 35 -58.20 7.81 6.67
N LEU A 36 -59.15 6.90 6.43
CA LEU A 36 -58.91 5.47 6.27
C LEU A 36 -58.16 5.18 4.96
N MET A 37 -58.52 5.84 3.85
CA MET A 37 -57.78 5.72 2.59
C MET A 37 -56.35 6.25 2.71
N ILE A 38 -56.16 7.41 3.35
CA ILE A 38 -54.83 8.00 3.58
C ILE A 38 -53.97 7.09 4.48
N ARG A 39 -54.57 6.44 5.48
CA ARG A 39 -53.89 5.43 6.29
C ARG A 39 -53.52 4.18 5.50
N ALA A 40 -54.41 3.68 4.65
CA ALA A 40 -54.14 2.53 3.78
C ALA A 40 -52.99 2.81 2.81
N ILE A 41 -52.98 3.99 2.17
CA ILE A 41 -51.88 4.45 1.32
C ILE A 41 -50.58 4.55 2.14
N GLY A 42 -50.64 5.09 3.36
CA GLY A 42 -49.49 5.14 4.27
C GLY A 42 -48.91 3.76 4.58
N MET A 43 -49.76 2.76 4.81
CA MET A 43 -49.34 1.38 5.08
C MET A 43 -48.68 0.71 3.86
N GLU A 44 -49.22 0.94 2.66
CA GLU A 44 -48.68 0.39 1.42
C GLU A 44 -47.34 1.04 1.02
N VAL A 45 -47.24 2.36 1.20
CA VAL A 45 -46.00 3.12 1.03
C VAL A 45 -44.96 2.70 2.07
N TRP A 46 -45.37 2.50 3.33
CA TRP A 46 -44.49 1.95 4.37
C TRP A 46 -43.96 0.57 4.01
N ALA A 47 -44.82 -0.35 3.56
CA ALA A 47 -44.41 -1.70 3.17
C ALA A 47 -43.37 -1.67 2.04
N SER A 48 -43.60 -0.81 1.03
CA SER A 48 -42.69 -0.62 -0.10
C SER A 48 -41.35 -0.01 0.32
N ILE A 49 -41.36 1.01 1.20
CA ILE A 49 -40.15 1.63 1.75
C ILE A 49 -39.40 0.64 2.64
N ALA A 50 -40.09 -0.11 3.49
CA ALA A 50 -39.50 -1.12 4.36
C ALA A 50 -38.83 -2.23 3.53
N GLN A 51 -39.42 -2.64 2.41
CA GLN A 51 -38.81 -3.58 1.47
C GLN A 51 -37.56 -2.99 0.80
N ALA A 52 -37.60 -1.71 0.39
CA ALA A 52 -36.46 -1.02 -0.19
C ALA A 52 -35.31 -0.84 0.82
N VAL A 53 -35.62 -0.47 2.08
CA VAL A 53 -34.66 -0.36 3.18
C VAL A 53 -34.08 -1.74 3.50
N ARG A 54 -34.89 -2.79 3.51
CA ARG A 54 -34.42 -4.16 3.69
C ARG A 54 -33.45 -4.58 2.59
N PHE A 55 -33.76 -4.27 1.32
CA PHE A 55 -32.85 -4.52 0.20
C PHE A 55 -31.53 -3.74 0.33
N GLN A 56 -31.58 -2.49 0.81
CA GLN A 56 -30.37 -1.69 1.06
C GLN A 56 -29.58 -2.19 2.28
N ALA A 57 -30.25 -2.67 3.32
CA ALA A 57 -29.63 -3.27 4.50
C ALA A 57 -29.05 -4.68 4.21
N ASP A 58 -29.53 -5.35 3.17
CA ASP A 58 -28.98 -6.61 2.68
C ASP A 58 -27.64 -6.44 1.96
N PHE A 59 -27.21 -5.20 1.64
CA PHE A 59 -25.84 -4.95 1.20
C PHE A 59 -24.89 -5.25 2.35
N ARG A 60 -24.15 -6.35 2.20
CA ARG A 60 -23.17 -6.77 3.18
C ARG A 60 -21.96 -5.87 3.13
N ASP A 61 -21.58 -5.39 4.32
CA ASP A 61 -20.27 -4.82 4.51
C ASP A 61 -19.21 -5.89 4.22
N THR A 62 -18.34 -5.61 3.25
CA THR A 62 -17.21 -6.46 2.83
C THR A 62 -15.91 -5.66 2.82
N LEU A 63 -15.92 -4.49 3.48
CA LEU A 63 -14.81 -3.56 3.51
C LEU A 63 -13.55 -4.18 4.09
N ASP A 64 -13.70 -5.00 5.14
CA ASP A 64 -12.61 -5.73 5.78
C ASP A 64 -11.84 -6.62 4.80
N VAL A 65 -12.57 -7.43 4.04
CA VAL A 65 -12.02 -8.35 3.04
C VAL A 65 -11.42 -7.55 1.90
N ASP A 66 -12.17 -6.61 1.32
CA ASP A 66 -11.74 -5.86 0.15
C ASP A 66 -10.49 -5.00 0.47
N LEU A 67 -10.45 -4.33 1.63
CA LEU A 67 -9.30 -3.53 2.06
C LEU A 67 -8.06 -4.39 2.32
N THR A 68 -8.24 -5.55 2.97
CA THR A 68 -7.14 -6.50 3.19
C THR A 68 -6.55 -7.00 1.87
N LEU A 69 -7.40 -7.31 0.89
CA LEU A 69 -6.98 -7.78 -0.42
C LEU A 69 -6.31 -6.70 -1.24
N ASP A 70 -6.81 -5.48 -1.20
CA ASP A 70 -6.20 -4.35 -1.89
C ASP A 70 -4.81 -4.04 -1.34
N LEU A 71 -4.59 -4.20 -0.03
CA LEU A 71 -3.25 -4.17 0.54
C LEU A 71 -2.36 -5.30 0.00
N PHE A 72 -2.87 -6.52 -0.14
CA PHE A 72 -2.12 -7.61 -0.77
C PHE A 72 -1.91 -7.43 -2.28
N ARG A 73 -2.71 -6.60 -2.95
CA ARG A 73 -2.52 -6.23 -4.37
C ARG A 73 -1.42 -5.21 -4.55
N ALA A 74 -1.28 -4.26 -3.62
CA ALA A 74 -0.34 -3.15 -3.73
C ALA A 74 1.12 -3.57 -4.08
N PRO A 75 1.69 -4.66 -3.51
CA PRO A 75 2.99 -5.20 -3.92
C PRO A 75 3.16 -5.51 -5.42
N TYR A 76 2.07 -5.92 -6.08
CA TYR A 76 2.07 -6.31 -7.50
C TYR A 76 1.80 -5.14 -8.45
N ASP A 77 1.56 -3.95 -7.90
CA ASP A 77 1.42 -2.75 -8.70
C ASP A 77 2.80 -2.19 -9.06
N LEU A 78 3.04 -2.02 -10.36
CA LEU A 78 4.29 -1.49 -10.91
C LEU A 78 4.33 0.04 -10.90
N ASP A 79 3.18 0.69 -10.76
CA ASP A 79 3.07 2.13 -10.85
C ASP A 79 3.44 2.80 -9.52
N ASP A 80 3.99 3.99 -9.63
CA ASP A 80 4.28 4.84 -8.48
C ASP A 80 3.04 5.64 -8.11
N HIS A 81 2.68 5.57 -6.82
CA HIS A 81 1.54 6.31 -6.28
C HIS A 81 2.01 7.59 -5.63
N TYR A 82 1.34 8.70 -5.97
CA TYR A 82 1.65 10.01 -5.45
C TYR A 82 0.43 10.60 -4.75
N VAL A 83 0.66 11.19 -3.58
CA VAL A 83 -0.34 11.97 -2.86
C VAL A 83 0.10 13.42 -2.88
N THR A 84 -0.74 14.28 -3.44
CA THR A 84 -0.49 15.72 -3.52
C THR A 84 -1.42 16.44 -2.58
N LEU A 85 -0.85 17.22 -1.67
CA LEU A 85 -1.58 17.96 -0.63
C LEU A 85 -1.13 19.41 -0.61
N ARG A 86 -2.07 20.32 -0.35
CA ARG A 86 -1.77 21.74 -0.12
C ARG A 86 -1.07 21.95 1.22
N SER A 87 -0.20 22.95 1.32
CA SER A 87 0.50 23.30 2.56
C SER A 87 -0.47 23.57 3.71
N GLU A 88 -1.58 24.27 3.45
CA GLU A 88 -2.64 24.49 4.44
C GLU A 88 -3.16 23.18 5.05
N MET A 89 -3.42 22.16 4.21
CA MET A 89 -3.95 20.88 4.67
C MET A 89 -2.94 20.14 5.54
N LEU A 90 -1.65 20.22 5.22
CA LEU A 90 -0.58 19.62 6.02
C LEU A 90 -0.45 20.30 7.38
N CYS A 91 -0.46 21.63 7.42
CA CYS A 91 -0.42 22.41 8.66
C CYS A 91 -1.64 22.12 9.53
N THR A 92 -2.83 22.09 8.92
CA THR A 92 -4.09 21.77 9.61
C THR A 92 -4.11 20.34 10.13
N ALA A 93 -3.66 19.36 9.34
CA ALA A 93 -3.54 17.97 9.78
C ALA A 93 -2.57 17.82 10.95
N THR A 94 -1.45 18.54 10.94
CA THR A 94 -0.49 18.56 12.05
C THR A 94 -1.10 19.16 13.32
N ASN A 95 -1.85 20.26 13.19
CA ASN A 95 -2.60 20.86 14.29
C ASN A 95 -3.64 19.90 14.88
N LEU A 96 -4.37 19.17 14.03
CA LEU A 96 -5.31 18.13 14.46
C LEU A 96 -4.60 16.98 15.18
N CYS A 97 -3.47 16.51 14.64
CA CYS A 97 -2.68 15.45 15.28
C CYS A 97 -2.17 15.87 16.67
N ARG A 98 -1.78 17.14 16.85
CA ARG A 98 -1.39 17.67 18.16
C ARG A 98 -2.58 17.77 19.12
N LYS A 99 -3.72 18.29 18.65
CA LYS A 99 -4.94 18.46 19.46
C LYS A 99 -5.46 17.12 19.98
N PHE A 100 -5.44 16.09 19.14
CA PHE A 100 -5.92 14.75 19.47
C PHE A 100 -4.77 13.79 19.81
N GLU A 101 -3.58 14.29 20.12
CA GLU A 101 -2.41 13.47 20.44
C GLU A 101 -2.69 12.41 21.53
N PRO A 102 -3.40 12.71 22.64
CA PRO A 102 -3.71 11.68 23.65
C PRO A 102 -4.58 10.53 23.12
N GLN A 103 -5.39 10.78 22.10
CA GLN A 103 -6.28 9.79 21.48
C GLN A 103 -5.58 9.04 20.34
N LEU A 104 -4.66 9.71 19.65
CA LEU A 104 -3.87 9.16 18.55
C LEU A 104 -2.62 8.43 19.01
N ASN A 105 -2.21 8.61 20.27
CA ASN A 105 -1.01 7.99 20.82
C ASN A 105 -1.27 6.51 21.11
N MET A 106 -1.01 5.66 20.10
CA MET A 106 -1.34 4.23 20.13
C MET A 106 -0.36 3.43 20.98
N SER A 107 0.84 3.97 21.26
CA SER A 107 1.91 3.31 22.00
C SER A 107 2.74 4.29 22.85
N ALA A 108 3.44 3.84 23.89
CA ALA A 108 4.27 4.73 24.72
C ALA A 108 5.41 5.44 23.94
N HIS A 109 5.75 4.95 22.75
CA HIS A 109 6.79 5.51 21.86
C HIS A 109 6.24 5.68 20.45
N ASP A 110 5.05 6.28 20.32
CA ASP A 110 4.42 6.53 19.03
C ASP A 110 5.27 7.49 18.16
N PRO A 111 5.76 7.04 16.99
CA PRO A 111 6.56 7.88 16.10
C PRO A 111 5.80 9.08 15.55
N LEU A 112 4.47 8.97 15.36
CA LEU A 112 3.65 10.10 14.94
C LEU A 112 3.64 11.17 16.03
N ALA A 113 3.43 10.78 17.30
CA ALA A 113 3.48 11.72 18.41
C ALA A 113 4.87 12.36 18.56
N ALA A 114 5.94 11.58 18.37
CA ALA A 114 7.31 12.10 18.38
C ALA A 114 7.56 13.12 17.25
N LEU A 115 7.08 12.84 16.04
CA LEU A 115 7.17 13.76 14.90
C LEU A 115 6.37 15.04 15.15
N VAL A 116 5.14 14.92 15.63
CA VAL A 116 4.27 16.08 15.93
C VAL A 116 4.90 16.96 17.02
N ARG A 117 5.46 16.38 18.09
CA ARG A 117 6.18 17.13 19.13
C ARG A 117 7.43 17.82 18.58
N ARG A 118 8.15 17.18 17.66
CA ARG A 118 9.33 17.75 17.01
C ARG A 118 8.95 18.93 16.11
N ILE A 119 7.86 18.82 15.35
CA ILE A 119 7.37 19.92 14.50
C ILE A 119 6.81 21.07 15.35
N SER A 120 6.15 20.74 16.47
CA SER A 120 5.55 21.75 17.32
C SER A 120 6.59 22.59 18.06
N GLU A 121 7.77 22.03 18.37
CA GLU A 121 8.85 22.73 19.11
C GLU A 121 8.34 23.38 20.42
N GLY A 122 7.39 22.72 21.08
CA GLY A 122 6.72 23.25 22.29
C GLY A 122 5.52 24.17 22.04
N ARG A 123 5.23 24.58 20.80
CA ARG A 123 4.03 25.34 20.44
C ARG A 123 2.76 24.50 20.53
N ASN A 124 1.63 25.14 20.85
CA ASN A 124 0.32 24.52 20.86
C ASN A 124 -0.78 25.55 20.54
N PRO A 125 -1.36 25.56 19.32
CA PRO A 125 -1.11 24.63 18.22
C PRO A 125 0.30 24.78 17.59
N PRO A 126 0.80 23.77 16.85
CA PRO A 126 2.06 23.85 16.11
C PRO A 126 2.13 25.01 15.10
N PHE A 127 1.01 25.28 14.42
CA PHE A 127 0.87 26.37 13.46
C PHE A 127 -0.28 27.30 13.85
N ASP A 128 -0.02 28.61 13.83
CA ASP A 128 -0.99 29.64 14.21
C ASP A 128 -1.91 30.04 13.04
N ALA A 129 -2.99 30.76 13.35
CA ALA A 129 -4.00 31.16 12.37
C ALA A 129 -3.43 32.03 11.22
N GLU A 130 -2.51 32.95 11.54
CA GLU A 130 -1.84 33.78 10.53
C GLU A 130 -0.99 32.94 9.56
N GLN A 131 -0.34 31.90 10.05
CA GLN A 131 0.44 30.98 9.21
C GLN A 131 -0.45 30.15 8.31
N LEU A 132 -1.63 29.75 8.79
CA LEU A 132 -2.62 29.01 7.99
C LEU A 132 -3.21 29.89 6.88
N GLU A 133 -3.55 31.15 7.17
CA GLU A 133 -4.01 32.12 6.16
C GLU A 133 -2.92 32.38 5.12
N HIS A 134 -1.66 32.55 5.54
CA HIS A 134 -0.55 32.69 4.59
C HIS A 134 -0.39 31.46 3.69
N CYS A 135 -0.49 30.24 4.26
CA CYS A 135 -0.47 29.00 3.47
C CYS A 135 -1.68 28.84 2.53
N ARG A 136 -2.82 29.46 2.85
CA ARG A 136 -3.99 29.51 1.95
C ARG A 136 -3.72 30.41 0.75
N GLU A 137 -3.12 31.57 1.00
CA GLU A 137 -2.82 32.57 -0.02
C GLU A 137 -1.73 32.10 -0.99
N GLU A 138 -0.68 31.44 -0.49
CA GLU A 138 0.42 30.97 -1.34
C GLU A 138 0.06 29.77 -2.24
N GLU A 139 -1.01 29.02 -1.92
CA GLU A 139 -1.47 27.82 -2.66
C GLU A 139 -0.36 26.80 -2.99
N THR A 140 0.65 26.68 -2.13
CA THR A 140 1.78 25.76 -2.36
C THR A 140 1.33 24.29 -2.28
N TRP A 141 1.81 23.48 -3.23
CA TRP A 141 1.50 22.05 -3.34
C TRP A 141 2.72 21.19 -3.05
N HIS A 142 2.53 20.17 -2.22
CA HIS A 142 3.54 19.18 -1.89
C HIS A 142 3.12 17.81 -2.42
N THR A 143 4.03 17.14 -3.12
CA THR A 143 3.79 15.80 -3.68
C THR A 143 4.66 14.78 -2.96
N PHE A 144 4.02 13.77 -2.40
CA PHE A 144 4.67 12.68 -1.67
C PHE A 144 4.54 11.38 -2.45
N ARG A 145 5.66 10.70 -2.68
CA ARG A 145 5.65 9.34 -3.22
C ARG A 145 5.28 8.37 -2.10
N MET A 146 4.20 7.63 -2.28
CA MET A 146 3.77 6.62 -1.32
C MET A 146 4.60 5.35 -1.45
N ASN A 147 5.01 4.78 -0.32
CA ASN A 147 5.53 3.41 -0.30
C ASN A 147 4.37 2.42 -0.12
N HIS A 148 3.74 2.02 -1.23
CA HIS A 148 2.64 1.06 -1.24
C HIS A 148 3.09 -0.39 -1.13
N ARG A 149 4.40 -0.67 -1.27
CA ARG A 149 4.97 -2.03 -1.19
C ARG A 149 5.54 -2.37 0.19
N PHE A 150 5.08 -1.68 1.23
CA PHE A 150 5.57 -1.86 2.59
C PHE A 150 5.44 -3.32 3.09
N LEU A 151 4.48 -4.10 2.58
CA LEU A 151 4.33 -5.52 2.92
C LEU A 151 5.53 -6.38 2.49
N ILE A 152 6.34 -5.93 1.53
CA ILE A 152 7.57 -6.61 1.11
C ILE A 152 8.74 -6.21 2.02
N THR A 153 8.82 -4.93 2.39
CA THR A 153 9.98 -4.35 3.07
C THR A 153 9.90 -4.47 4.59
N GLU A 154 8.70 -4.34 5.14
CA GLU A 154 8.46 -4.28 6.58
C GLU A 154 8.37 -5.68 7.18
N LYS A 155 9.17 -5.94 8.23
CA LYS A 155 9.21 -7.26 8.88
C LYS A 155 8.15 -7.42 9.97
N ASN A 156 7.76 -6.31 10.60
CA ASN A 156 6.87 -6.30 11.76
C ASN A 156 5.47 -5.86 11.33
N ILE A 157 4.69 -6.80 10.79
CA ILE A 157 3.30 -6.59 10.38
C ILE A 157 2.37 -7.18 11.42
N VAL A 158 1.33 -6.44 11.79
CA VAL A 158 0.27 -6.82 12.73
C VAL A 158 -1.09 -6.61 12.05
N PHE A 159 -2.09 -7.42 12.40
CA PHE A 159 -3.46 -7.18 11.94
C PHE A 159 -4.15 -6.21 12.87
N ASP A 160 -4.57 -5.06 12.36
CA ASP A 160 -5.34 -4.09 13.13
C ASP A 160 -6.70 -4.70 13.58
N PRO A 161 -7.13 -4.56 14.84
CA PRO A 161 -8.33 -5.22 15.31
C PRO A 161 -9.62 -4.54 14.83
N ILE A 162 -9.53 -3.31 14.32
CA ILE A 162 -10.67 -2.55 13.81
C ILE A 162 -10.87 -2.84 12.32
N THR A 163 -9.81 -2.74 11.54
CA THR A 163 -9.87 -2.90 10.08
C THR A 163 -9.58 -4.32 9.60
N HIS A 164 -9.09 -5.21 10.48
CA HIS A 164 -8.63 -6.57 10.18
C HIS A 164 -7.54 -6.65 9.09
N ALA A 165 -6.94 -5.52 8.75
CA ALA A 165 -5.98 -5.38 7.69
C ALA A 165 -4.53 -5.48 8.20
N PRO A 166 -3.60 -6.01 7.38
CA PRO A 166 -2.19 -6.05 7.72
C PRO A 166 -1.60 -4.64 7.67
N VAL A 167 -1.15 -4.14 8.82
CA VAL A 167 -0.48 -2.85 8.94
C VAL A 167 0.88 -3.02 9.64
N PRO A 168 1.87 -2.16 9.36
CA PRO A 168 3.08 -2.09 10.16
C PRO A 168 2.73 -1.95 11.65
N GLN A 169 3.48 -2.62 12.54
CA GLN A 169 3.24 -2.59 13.98
C GLN A 169 3.23 -1.16 14.55
N LEU A 170 3.98 -0.23 13.93
CA LEU A 170 3.98 1.19 14.26
C LEU A 170 2.59 1.85 14.16
N PHE A 171 1.73 1.36 13.27
CA PHE A 171 0.41 1.93 13.00
C PHE A 171 -0.74 1.14 13.64
N SER A 172 -0.44 0.05 14.34
CA SER A 172 -1.43 -0.80 15.01
C SER A 172 -1.66 -0.36 16.45
N PHE A 173 -2.90 -0.51 16.95
CA PHE A 173 -3.16 -0.45 18.39
C PHE A 173 -2.27 -1.47 19.12
N ARG A 174 -1.82 -1.16 20.34
CA ARG A 174 -1.11 -2.12 21.20
C ARG A 174 -1.94 -3.39 21.40
N GLN A 175 -1.68 -4.40 20.60
CA GLN A 175 -2.27 -5.71 20.77
C GLN A 175 -1.42 -6.55 21.71
N HIS A 176 -2.06 -7.09 22.75
CA HIS A 176 -1.66 -8.39 23.26
C HIS A 176 -2.05 -9.40 22.19
N ALA A 177 -1.06 -10.03 21.54
CA ALA A 177 -1.34 -11.14 20.62
C ALA A 177 -2.27 -12.13 21.33
N GLN A 178 -3.43 -12.46 20.74
CA GLN A 178 -4.25 -13.54 21.27
C GLN A 178 -3.43 -14.83 21.19
N ILE A 179 -2.98 -15.32 22.35
CA ILE A 179 -2.29 -16.59 22.48
C ILE A 179 -3.36 -17.64 22.69
N LYS A 180 -3.51 -18.56 21.74
CA LYS A 180 -4.23 -19.81 21.95
C LYS A 180 -3.18 -20.93 21.83
N GLU A 181 -3.07 -21.78 22.85
CA GLU A 181 -2.19 -22.96 22.86
C GLU A 181 -0.70 -22.66 22.55
N ASN A 182 -0.10 -21.64 23.20
CA ASN A 182 1.31 -21.23 22.99
C ASN A 182 1.67 -20.81 21.55
N HIS A 183 0.69 -20.65 20.66
CA HIS A 183 0.88 -20.09 19.33
C HIS A 183 0.17 -18.75 19.20
N ARG A 184 0.89 -17.75 18.66
CA ARG A 184 0.28 -16.47 18.25
C ARG A 184 -0.51 -16.73 16.97
N LEU A 185 -1.81 -16.93 17.09
CA LEU A 185 -2.69 -17.17 15.94
C LEU A 185 -3.09 -15.83 15.31
N LEU A 186 -2.27 -15.37 14.37
CA LEU A 186 -2.64 -14.28 13.46
C LEU A 186 -3.25 -14.92 12.20
N SER A 187 -4.56 -15.22 12.21
CA SER A 187 -5.24 -15.66 10.98
C SER A 187 -6.07 -14.53 10.38
N ILE A 188 -5.74 -14.17 9.13
CA ILE A 188 -6.45 -13.20 8.27
C ILE A 188 -7.93 -13.60 8.08
N ILE A 189 -8.19 -14.91 8.13
CA ILE A 189 -9.51 -15.48 7.85
C ILE A 189 -10.27 -15.59 9.17
N ILE A 190 -11.44 -14.96 9.23
CA ILE A 190 -12.40 -15.11 10.34
C ILE A 190 -12.74 -16.60 10.44
N ARG A 191 -12.41 -17.24 11.56
CA ARG A 191 -12.71 -18.66 11.78
C ARG A 191 -14.11 -18.79 12.37
N TYR A 192 -14.94 -19.62 11.74
CA TYR A 192 -16.18 -20.04 12.38
C TYR A 192 -15.85 -20.96 13.56
N THR A 193 -16.34 -20.61 14.74
CA THR A 193 -16.26 -21.49 15.91
C THR A 193 -17.57 -22.28 15.96
N PRO A 194 -17.54 -23.60 15.69
CA PRO A 194 -18.75 -24.40 15.79
C PRO A 194 -19.21 -24.45 17.25
N PRO A 195 -20.53 -24.51 17.50
CA PRO A 195 -21.05 -24.77 18.84
C PRO A 195 -20.56 -26.13 19.35
N GLU A 196 -20.51 -26.28 20.67
CA GLU A 196 -20.06 -27.51 21.31
C GLU A 196 -20.98 -28.68 20.93
N THR A 197 -20.39 -29.83 20.60
CA THR A 197 -21.12 -31.01 20.11
C THR A 197 -22.12 -31.58 21.11
N TYR A 198 -21.94 -31.29 22.40
CA TYR A 198 -22.79 -31.77 23.50
C TYR A 198 -23.85 -30.75 23.92
N ASP A 199 -23.88 -29.56 23.32
CA ASP A 199 -24.91 -28.56 23.64
C ASP A 199 -26.29 -29.11 23.24
N PRO A 200 -27.26 -29.20 24.17
CA PRO A 200 -28.59 -29.73 23.88
C PRO A 200 -29.29 -29.01 22.73
N ARG A 201 -29.02 -27.70 22.56
CA ARG A 201 -29.56 -26.89 21.46
C ARG A 201 -29.00 -27.34 20.10
N PHE A 202 -27.72 -27.68 20.06
CA PHE A 202 -27.05 -28.14 18.84
C PHE A 202 -27.47 -29.57 18.47
N VAL A 203 -27.60 -30.45 19.47
CA VAL A 203 -28.09 -31.83 19.27
C VAL A 203 -29.50 -31.81 18.69
N LEU A 204 -30.39 -30.99 19.24
CA LEU A 204 -31.75 -30.81 18.72
C LEU A 204 -31.75 -30.29 17.29
N GLN A 205 -30.92 -29.28 16.97
CA GLN A 205 -30.78 -28.74 15.62
C GLN A 205 -30.36 -29.82 14.61
N GLU A 206 -29.33 -30.61 14.96
CA GLU A 206 -28.82 -31.68 14.08
C GLU A 206 -29.82 -32.82 13.90
N ALA A 207 -30.61 -33.13 14.92
CA ALA A 207 -31.69 -34.09 14.81
C ALA A 207 -32.77 -33.58 13.85
N ILE A 208 -33.28 -32.35 14.04
CA ILE A 208 -34.29 -31.74 13.17
C ILE A 208 -33.80 -31.67 11.71
N ARG A 209 -32.52 -31.34 11.49
CA ARG A 209 -31.92 -31.29 10.15
C ARG A 209 -31.98 -32.63 9.39
N LYS A 210 -31.89 -33.75 10.11
CA LYS A 210 -31.90 -35.11 9.54
C LYS A 210 -33.31 -35.67 9.37
N LEU A 211 -34.32 -35.03 9.97
CA LEU A 211 -35.70 -35.47 9.94
C LEU A 211 -36.43 -35.01 8.67
N PRO A 212 -37.45 -35.76 8.21
CA PRO A 212 -38.31 -35.32 7.13
C PRO A 212 -39.13 -34.10 7.57
N PRO A 213 -39.51 -33.21 6.64
CA PRO A 213 -40.16 -31.93 6.95
C PRO A 213 -41.67 -32.10 7.28
N VAL A 214 -41.96 -32.94 8.28
CA VAL A 214 -43.33 -33.30 8.69
C VAL A 214 -43.68 -32.72 10.07
N LEU A 215 -42.70 -32.11 10.76
CA LEU A 215 -42.88 -31.52 12.08
C LEU A 215 -43.79 -30.29 12.02
N THR A 216 -44.83 -30.28 12.86
CA THR A 216 -45.80 -29.17 12.97
C THR A 216 -45.88 -28.57 14.37
N ALA A 217 -45.10 -29.12 15.31
CA ALA A 217 -45.10 -28.72 16.70
C ALA A 217 -44.80 -27.22 16.89
N ARG A 218 -45.62 -26.59 17.75
CA ARG A 218 -45.44 -25.21 18.23
C ARG A 218 -45.01 -25.12 19.69
N ASP A 219 -45.03 -26.24 20.41
CA ASP A 219 -44.74 -26.34 21.85
C ASP A 219 -43.83 -27.54 22.11
N TRP A 220 -43.00 -27.50 23.16
CA TRP A 220 -42.12 -28.61 23.54
C TRP A 220 -42.83 -29.94 23.70
N ARG A 221 -44.01 -29.96 24.33
CA ARG A 221 -44.80 -31.19 24.53
C ARG A 221 -45.23 -31.83 23.22
N LYS A 222 -45.65 -31.02 22.24
CA LYS A 222 -46.03 -31.50 20.91
C LYS A 222 -44.82 -31.97 20.14
N LEU A 223 -43.69 -31.26 20.26
CA LEU A 223 -42.44 -31.66 19.60
C LEU A 223 -41.97 -33.02 20.12
N HIS A 224 -42.02 -33.25 21.43
CA HIS A 224 -41.70 -34.53 22.04
C HIS A 224 -42.56 -35.66 21.45
N SER A 225 -43.89 -35.49 21.44
CA SER A 225 -44.79 -36.51 20.90
C SER A 225 -44.59 -36.76 19.39
N GLU A 226 -44.29 -35.72 18.61
CA GLU A 226 -43.99 -35.88 17.18
C GLU A 226 -42.66 -36.63 16.96
N LEU A 227 -41.65 -36.40 17.81
CA LEU A 227 -40.37 -37.10 17.74
C LEU A 227 -40.49 -38.59 18.12
N GLU A 228 -41.30 -38.93 19.13
CA GLU A 228 -41.59 -40.34 19.48
C GLU A 228 -42.41 -41.06 18.40
N ALA A 229 -43.38 -40.36 17.79
CA ALA A 229 -44.13 -40.93 16.67
C ALA A 229 -43.22 -41.19 15.46
N LEU A 230 -42.27 -40.30 15.20
CA LEU A 230 -41.28 -40.47 14.14
C LEU A 230 -40.28 -41.59 14.44
N SER A 231 -39.84 -41.76 15.69
CA SER A 231 -38.95 -42.87 16.04
C SER A 231 -39.65 -44.22 15.84
N ALA A 232 -40.90 -44.34 16.31
CA ALA A 232 -41.73 -45.52 16.10
C ALA A 232 -41.96 -45.82 14.61
N HIS A 233 -42.17 -44.78 13.80
CA HIS A 233 -42.30 -44.92 12.35
C HIS A 233 -41.00 -45.43 11.70
N PHE A 234 -39.83 -44.89 12.04
CA PHE A 234 -38.55 -45.35 11.48
C PHE A 234 -38.20 -46.79 11.90
N ALA A 235 -38.61 -47.20 13.10
CA ALA A 235 -38.49 -48.58 13.57
C ALA A 235 -39.42 -49.56 12.82
N ALA A 236 -40.56 -49.07 12.32
CA ALA A 236 -41.55 -49.86 11.61
C ALA A 236 -41.39 -49.86 10.07
N CYS A 237 -40.49 -49.04 9.51
CA CYS A 237 -40.17 -49.05 8.08
C CYS A 237 -39.53 -50.39 7.66
N ASP A 238 -39.71 -50.78 6.39
CA ASP A 238 -39.03 -51.94 5.79
C ASP A 238 -38.17 -51.50 4.59
N PRO A 239 -36.83 -51.53 4.68
CA PRO A 239 -36.03 -51.92 5.85
C PRO A 239 -36.02 -50.85 6.95
N PRO A 240 -35.86 -51.23 8.24
CA PRO A 240 -35.89 -50.29 9.36
C PRO A 240 -34.63 -49.39 9.40
N ASP A 241 -34.84 -48.09 9.63
CA ASP A 241 -33.76 -47.10 9.73
C ASP A 241 -33.40 -46.86 11.20
N TYR A 242 -32.58 -47.77 11.75
CA TYR A 242 -32.14 -47.73 13.15
C TYR A 242 -31.32 -46.48 13.50
N ASP A 243 -30.62 -45.89 12.53
CA ASP A 243 -29.82 -44.70 12.77
C ASP A 243 -30.72 -43.47 13.00
N ARG A 244 -31.76 -43.30 12.18
CA ARG A 244 -32.75 -42.23 12.40
C ARG A 244 -33.60 -42.45 13.64
N CYS A 245 -33.92 -43.71 13.97
CA CYS A 245 -34.62 -44.07 15.20
C CYS A 245 -33.83 -43.62 16.44
N LYS A 246 -32.53 -43.93 16.50
CA LYS A 246 -31.68 -43.51 17.64
C LYS A 246 -31.54 -41.99 17.75
N VAL A 247 -31.40 -41.30 16.62
CA VAL A 247 -31.29 -39.84 16.59
C VAL A 247 -32.59 -39.17 17.08
N THR A 248 -33.75 -39.69 16.69
CA THR A 248 -35.07 -39.17 17.11
C THR A 248 -35.36 -39.42 18.57
N GLU A 249 -35.09 -40.63 19.07
CA GLU A 249 -35.22 -40.94 20.50
C GLU A 249 -34.30 -40.08 21.36
N HIS A 250 -33.05 -39.88 20.92
CA HIS A 250 -32.12 -39.01 21.64
C HIS A 250 -32.60 -37.56 21.65
N ALA A 251 -33.13 -37.06 20.54
CA ALA A 251 -33.69 -35.72 20.46
C ALA A 251 -34.91 -35.52 21.36
N ALA A 252 -35.79 -36.53 21.48
CA ALA A 252 -36.92 -36.50 22.39
C ALA A 252 -36.45 -36.37 23.85
N ARG A 253 -35.45 -37.17 24.26
CA ARG A 253 -34.85 -37.06 25.60
C ARG A 253 -34.22 -35.70 25.86
N VAL A 254 -33.52 -35.13 24.87
CA VAL A 254 -32.94 -33.78 24.98
C VAL A 254 -34.04 -32.73 25.16
N VAL A 255 -35.18 -32.84 24.47
CA VAL A 255 -36.32 -31.93 24.67
C VAL A 255 -36.84 -32.03 26.11
N ASP A 256 -36.97 -33.23 26.65
CA ASP A 256 -37.38 -33.44 28.05
C ASP A 256 -36.38 -32.83 29.04
N ASP A 257 -35.08 -33.04 28.83
CA ASP A 257 -34.02 -32.45 29.66
C ASP A 257 -34.06 -30.91 29.62
N MET A 258 -34.36 -30.33 28.44
CA MET A 258 -34.51 -28.88 28.28
C MET A 258 -35.77 -28.33 28.96
N VAL A 259 -36.87 -29.08 28.94
CA VAL A 259 -38.10 -28.74 29.68
C VAL A 259 -37.87 -28.81 31.18
N GLN A 260 -37.19 -29.86 31.67
CA GLN A 260 -36.82 -30.00 33.09
C GLN A 260 -35.87 -28.90 33.55
N SER A 261 -34.95 -28.47 32.68
CA SER A 261 -34.02 -27.36 32.93
C SER A 261 -34.66 -25.97 32.77
N ASN A 262 -35.98 -25.90 32.49
CA ASN A 262 -36.74 -24.67 32.29
C ASN A 262 -36.16 -23.74 31.21
N ILE A 263 -35.63 -24.32 30.13
CA ILE A 263 -35.09 -23.57 29.00
C ILE A 263 -36.25 -23.09 28.11
N ASP A 264 -36.28 -21.79 27.85
CA ASP A 264 -37.31 -21.18 27.01
C ASP A 264 -37.24 -21.66 25.55
N GLN A 265 -38.39 -22.04 25.00
CA GLN A 265 -38.50 -22.56 23.65
C GLN A 265 -38.17 -21.50 22.59
N LEU A 266 -38.64 -20.27 22.80
CA LEU A 266 -38.40 -19.17 21.86
C LEU A 266 -36.91 -18.86 21.79
N ALA A 267 -36.23 -18.80 22.95
CA ALA A 267 -34.79 -18.60 23.01
C ALA A 267 -34.01 -19.69 22.26
N VAL A 268 -34.41 -20.96 22.33
CA VAL A 268 -33.74 -22.06 21.61
C VAL A 268 -33.94 -21.93 20.10
N MET A 269 -35.16 -21.67 19.66
CA MET A 269 -35.45 -21.52 18.23
C MET A 269 -34.77 -20.27 17.64
N GLN A 270 -34.71 -19.18 18.41
CA GLN A 270 -33.95 -17.99 18.05
C GLN A 270 -32.46 -18.30 17.93
N TRP A 271 -31.88 -19.01 18.90
CA TRP A 271 -30.48 -19.44 18.86
C TRP A 271 -30.16 -20.30 17.62
N ILE A 272 -31.05 -21.25 17.28
CA ILE A 272 -30.91 -22.08 16.07
C ILE A 272 -30.97 -21.20 14.82
N ALA A 273 -31.92 -20.28 14.74
CA ALA A 273 -32.08 -19.37 13.60
C ALA A 273 -30.86 -18.46 13.42
N GLU A 274 -30.36 -17.85 14.50
CA GLU A 274 -29.13 -17.06 14.53
C GLU A 274 -27.93 -17.90 14.08
N GLY A 275 -27.77 -19.12 14.61
CA GLY A 275 -26.69 -20.03 14.20
C GLY A 275 -26.75 -20.42 12.72
N ILE A 276 -27.94 -20.59 12.14
CA ILE A 276 -28.10 -20.81 10.68
C ILE A 276 -27.69 -19.57 9.89
N LEU A 277 -28.11 -18.38 10.35
CA LEU A 277 -27.76 -17.11 9.72
C LEU A 277 -26.25 -16.88 9.75
N ASP A 278 -25.60 -17.09 10.89
CA ASP A 278 -24.15 -16.96 11.06
C ASP A 278 -23.37 -17.91 10.16
N ARG A 279 -23.79 -19.19 10.07
CA ARG A 279 -23.18 -20.14 9.13
C ARG A 279 -23.36 -19.72 7.67
N LYS A 280 -24.54 -19.20 7.31
CA LYS A 280 -24.80 -18.68 5.95
C LYS A 280 -23.95 -17.44 5.68
N GLN A 281 -23.79 -16.57 6.67
CA GLN A 281 -22.95 -15.39 6.58
C GLN A 281 -21.48 -15.77 6.37
N HIS A 282 -20.95 -16.62 7.23
CA HIS A 282 -19.59 -17.13 7.15
C HIS A 282 -19.31 -17.90 5.85
N ARG A 283 -20.23 -18.74 5.37
CA ARG A 283 -20.08 -19.42 4.07
C ARG A 283 -19.97 -18.42 2.91
N SER A 284 -20.74 -17.34 2.94
CA SER A 284 -20.65 -16.30 1.92
C SER A 284 -19.32 -15.54 2.01
N TYR A 285 -18.87 -15.22 3.23
CA TYR A 285 -17.55 -14.63 3.48
C TYR A 285 -16.43 -15.50 2.90
N MET A 286 -16.43 -16.81 3.20
CA MET A 286 -15.43 -17.75 2.67
C MET A 286 -15.44 -17.82 1.14
N ARG A 287 -16.62 -17.78 0.51
CA ARG A 287 -16.72 -17.71 -0.97
C ARG A 287 -16.14 -16.41 -1.53
N HIS A 288 -16.37 -15.29 -0.84
CA HIS A 288 -15.81 -13.99 -1.23
C HIS A 288 -14.29 -13.99 -1.13
N VAL A 289 -13.75 -14.46 0.00
CA VAL A 289 -12.30 -14.63 0.21
C VAL A 289 -11.69 -15.53 -0.87
N LEU A 290 -12.31 -16.67 -1.19
CA LEU A 290 -11.81 -17.58 -2.23
C LEU A 290 -11.76 -16.91 -3.61
N ARG A 291 -12.85 -16.26 -4.04
CA ARG A 291 -12.90 -15.53 -5.32
C ARG A 291 -11.78 -14.49 -5.41
N ARG A 292 -11.57 -13.75 -4.33
CA ARG A 292 -10.57 -12.69 -4.29
C ARG A 292 -9.14 -13.23 -4.22
N GLN A 293 -8.92 -14.38 -3.59
CA GLN A 293 -7.65 -15.09 -3.64
C GLN A 293 -7.29 -15.50 -5.07
N GLU A 294 -8.26 -15.98 -5.85
CA GLU A 294 -8.05 -16.30 -7.27
C GLU A 294 -7.65 -15.05 -8.07
N GLU A 295 -8.30 -13.90 -7.82
CA GLU A 295 -7.94 -12.60 -8.41
C GLU A 295 -6.50 -12.20 -8.04
N LEU A 296 -6.09 -12.37 -6.79
CA LEU A 296 -4.71 -12.12 -6.34
C LEU A 296 -3.69 -13.03 -7.03
N CYS A 297 -3.98 -14.32 -7.15
CA CYS A 297 -3.10 -15.26 -7.85
C CYS A 297 -2.94 -14.89 -9.34
N ALA A 298 -4.02 -14.46 -10.00
CA ALA A 298 -3.95 -13.98 -11.38
C ALA A 298 -3.09 -12.71 -11.51
N MET A 299 -3.25 -11.76 -10.59
CA MET A 299 -2.44 -10.53 -10.54
C MET A 299 -0.96 -10.82 -10.34
N LYS A 300 -0.61 -11.72 -9.41
CA LYS A 300 0.78 -12.15 -9.19
C LYS A 300 1.39 -12.74 -10.46
N ARG A 301 0.69 -13.64 -11.16
CA ARG A 301 1.17 -14.22 -12.42
C ARG A 301 1.40 -13.16 -13.50
N LYS A 302 0.48 -12.19 -13.61
CA LYS A 302 0.60 -11.06 -14.55
C LYS A 302 1.81 -10.17 -14.22
N TYR A 303 2.01 -9.89 -12.94
CA TYR A 303 3.17 -9.14 -12.45
C TYR A 303 4.49 -9.84 -12.79
N GLU A 304 4.62 -11.13 -12.45
CA GLU A 304 5.85 -11.91 -12.72
C GLU A 304 6.16 -11.98 -14.21
N ALA A 305 5.14 -12.19 -15.06
CA ALA A 305 5.30 -12.18 -16.51
C ALA A 305 5.72 -10.81 -17.05
N SER A 306 5.10 -9.73 -16.55
CA SER A 306 5.45 -8.35 -16.93
C SER A 306 6.87 -7.98 -16.51
N MET A 307 7.26 -8.33 -15.28
CA MET A 307 8.60 -8.07 -14.75
C MET A 307 9.67 -8.83 -15.55
N LYS A 308 9.43 -10.11 -15.83
CA LYS A 308 10.34 -10.92 -16.67
C LYS A 308 10.52 -10.29 -18.05
N LYS A 309 9.41 -9.91 -18.71
CA LYS A 309 9.46 -9.24 -20.01
C LYS A 309 10.29 -7.95 -19.96
N ARG A 310 10.03 -7.07 -18.98
CA ARG A 310 10.80 -5.82 -18.83
C ARG A 310 12.28 -6.04 -18.57
N LEU A 311 12.65 -7.08 -17.81
CA LEU A 311 14.04 -7.45 -17.58
C LEU A 311 14.72 -7.96 -18.86
N ASP A 312 14.00 -8.76 -19.66
CA ASP A 312 14.50 -9.24 -20.95
C ASP A 312 14.64 -8.07 -21.94
N ASP A 313 13.67 -7.17 -22.02
CA ASP A 313 13.71 -5.94 -22.82
C ASP A 313 14.91 -5.03 -22.40
N LEU A 314 15.16 -4.88 -21.10
CA LEU A 314 16.31 -4.11 -20.59
C LEU A 314 17.65 -4.78 -20.92
N ARG A 315 17.74 -6.11 -20.82
CA ARG A 315 18.95 -6.84 -21.22
C ARG A 315 19.24 -6.68 -22.70
N GLU A 316 18.21 -6.76 -23.55
CA GLU A 316 18.33 -6.50 -24.97
C GLU A 316 18.78 -5.07 -25.25
N ALA A 317 18.21 -4.08 -24.55
CA ALA A 317 18.62 -2.68 -24.66
C ALA A 317 20.08 -2.46 -24.24
N ILE A 318 20.53 -3.09 -23.15
CA ILE A 318 21.93 -3.03 -22.70
C ILE A 318 22.85 -3.67 -23.74
N ALA A 319 22.50 -4.86 -24.26
CA ALA A 319 23.29 -5.51 -25.31
C ALA A 319 23.34 -4.68 -26.60
N ALA A 320 22.25 -4.00 -26.96
CA ALA A 320 22.20 -3.08 -28.09
C ALA A 320 23.08 -1.82 -27.86
N LEU A 321 23.13 -1.31 -26.61
CA LEU A 321 24.02 -0.22 -26.23
C LEU A 321 25.50 -0.63 -26.25
N GLU A 322 25.82 -1.84 -25.77
CA GLU A 322 27.19 -2.38 -25.80
C GLU A 322 27.68 -2.64 -27.22
N SER A 323 26.82 -3.22 -28.07
CA SER A 323 27.14 -3.44 -29.48
C SER A 323 27.09 -2.15 -30.31
N LEU A 324 26.40 -1.11 -29.84
CA LEU A 324 26.10 0.11 -30.58
C LEU A 324 25.44 -0.18 -31.94
N GLU A 325 24.63 -1.24 -31.99
CA GLU A 325 23.94 -1.68 -33.20
C GLU A 325 22.44 -1.43 -33.11
N TYR A 326 21.88 -0.93 -34.21
CA TYR A 326 20.44 -0.79 -34.34
C TYR A 326 19.85 -2.06 -34.96
N PRO A 327 18.63 -2.47 -34.56
CA PRO A 327 17.87 -3.47 -35.29
C PRO A 327 17.78 -3.13 -36.79
N GLY A 328 17.96 -4.14 -37.65
CA GLY A 328 17.98 -4.00 -39.11
C GLY A 328 16.83 -3.14 -39.71
N PRO A 329 15.56 -3.30 -39.26
CA PRO A 329 14.45 -2.48 -39.75
C PRO A 329 14.64 -0.98 -39.52
N ILE A 330 15.19 -0.59 -38.37
CA ILE A 330 15.47 0.83 -38.04
C ILE A 330 16.59 1.35 -38.95
N GLN A 331 17.62 0.55 -39.22
CA GLN A 331 18.69 0.96 -40.14
C GLN A 331 18.17 1.16 -41.57
N VAL A 332 17.31 0.26 -42.06
CA VAL A 332 16.72 0.36 -43.40
C VAL A 332 15.83 1.60 -43.51
N GLN A 333 15.00 1.85 -42.51
CA GLN A 333 14.09 3.00 -42.50
C GLN A 333 14.86 4.33 -42.36
N ALA A 334 15.88 4.38 -41.50
CA ALA A 334 16.73 5.55 -41.35
C ALA A 334 17.48 5.90 -42.65
N LYS A 335 17.96 4.88 -43.38
CA LYS A 335 18.55 5.06 -44.72
C LYS A 335 17.53 5.61 -45.72
N ARG A 336 16.29 5.10 -45.71
CA ARG A 336 15.21 5.61 -46.58
C ARG A 336 14.85 7.06 -46.27
N MET A 337 14.81 7.43 -45.00
CA MET A 337 14.48 8.78 -44.53
C MET A 337 15.69 9.72 -44.48
N ASN A 338 16.88 9.23 -44.84
CA ASN A 338 18.14 9.96 -44.76
C ASN A 338 18.42 10.57 -43.37
N VAL A 339 18.03 9.86 -42.31
CA VAL A 339 18.22 10.27 -40.91
C VAL A 339 19.48 9.62 -40.36
N GLN A 340 20.39 10.43 -39.82
CA GLN A 340 21.60 9.93 -39.19
C GLN A 340 21.30 9.40 -37.78
N LEU A 341 21.56 8.10 -37.57
CA LEU A 341 21.31 7.46 -36.30
C LEU A 341 22.43 7.74 -35.28
N TRP A 342 22.07 7.84 -34.00
CA TRP A 342 22.96 8.26 -32.91
C TRP A 342 24.09 7.25 -32.61
N PHE A 343 23.85 5.94 -32.66
CA PHE A 343 24.94 4.97 -32.47
C PHE A 343 25.95 5.02 -33.61
N ASN A 344 25.55 5.43 -34.83
CA ASN A 344 26.50 5.61 -35.93
C ASN A 344 27.43 6.79 -35.64
N THR A 345 26.89 7.92 -35.15
CA THR A 345 27.72 9.07 -34.76
C THR A 345 28.63 8.76 -33.58
N ILE A 346 28.19 7.97 -32.59
CA ILE A 346 29.07 7.49 -31.50
C ILE A 346 30.17 6.58 -32.04
N ARG A 347 29.83 5.61 -32.90
CA ARG A 347 30.77 4.65 -33.47
C ARG A 347 31.83 5.34 -34.33
N ASP A 348 31.44 6.35 -35.10
CA ASP A 348 32.37 7.14 -35.91
C ASP A 348 33.28 8.01 -35.03
N LYS A 349 32.76 8.56 -33.92
CA LYS A 349 33.59 9.22 -32.91
C LYS A 349 34.58 8.24 -32.28
N MET A 350 34.14 7.04 -31.88
CA MET A 350 35.02 6.00 -31.29
C MET A 350 36.14 5.57 -32.25
N LYS A 351 35.84 5.35 -33.54
CA LYS A 351 36.86 5.04 -34.55
C LYS A 351 37.92 6.12 -34.64
N ASN A 352 37.51 7.38 -34.57
CA ASN A 352 38.43 8.53 -34.61
C ASN A 352 39.24 8.70 -33.32
N THR A 353 38.70 8.31 -32.15
CA THR A 353 39.43 8.34 -30.87
C THR A 353 40.44 7.18 -30.75
N SER A 354 40.11 5.97 -31.24
CA SER A 354 41.01 4.81 -31.18
C SER A 354 42.30 4.97 -32.01
N LYS A 355 42.30 5.84 -33.02
CA LYS A 355 43.53 6.20 -33.77
C LYS A 355 44.49 7.08 -32.95
N LYS A 356 44.04 7.65 -31.82
CA LYS A 356 44.85 8.51 -30.94
C LYS A 356 45.17 7.90 -29.57
N SER A 357 44.47 6.86 -29.11
CA SER A 357 44.78 6.18 -27.85
C SER A 357 45.15 4.71 -28.06
N LYS A 358 46.36 4.33 -27.64
CA LYS A 358 46.74 2.91 -27.54
C LYS A 358 45.92 2.24 -26.43
N ALA A 359 45.31 1.11 -26.80
CA ALA A 359 44.84 0.00 -25.95
C ALA A 359 43.89 0.33 -24.77
N GLY A 360 42.66 -0.17 -24.88
CA GLY A 360 41.92 -0.63 -23.69
C GLY A 360 41.02 0.37 -22.96
N SER A 361 40.51 1.42 -23.63
CA SER A 361 39.46 2.26 -23.02
C SER A 361 38.12 1.52 -23.04
N ALA A 362 37.85 0.79 -21.96
CA ALA A 362 36.47 0.55 -21.54
C ALA A 362 35.75 1.90 -21.40
N TYR A 363 34.46 1.92 -21.70
CA TYR A 363 33.60 3.10 -21.65
C TYR A 363 33.51 3.63 -20.22
N CYS A 364 34.45 4.50 -19.87
CA CYS A 364 34.61 5.12 -18.57
C CYS A 364 34.28 6.60 -18.76
N PRO A 365 33.29 7.18 -18.04
CA PRO A 365 32.99 8.60 -18.13
C PRO A 365 34.26 9.43 -17.93
N SER A 366 34.62 10.23 -18.94
CA SER A 366 35.82 11.06 -18.91
C SER A 366 35.52 12.46 -19.40
N ALA A 367 36.01 13.48 -18.70
CA ALA A 367 35.88 14.87 -19.09
C ALA A 367 37.23 15.59 -18.97
N THR A 368 37.57 16.39 -19.98
CA THR A 368 38.78 17.21 -20.00
C THR A 368 38.42 18.69 -19.91
N PHE A 369 38.99 19.39 -18.94
CA PHE A 369 38.78 20.82 -18.72
C PHE A 369 40.10 21.59 -18.85
N LYS A 370 40.02 22.85 -19.27
CA LYS A 370 41.16 23.77 -19.15
C LYS A 370 41.33 24.17 -17.69
N TYR A 371 42.57 24.30 -17.22
CA TYR A 371 42.86 24.72 -15.85
C TYR A 371 42.17 26.04 -15.48
N ALA A 372 42.23 27.06 -16.34
CA ALA A 372 41.56 28.34 -16.12
C ALA A 372 40.05 28.19 -15.80
N VAL A 373 39.35 27.26 -16.47
CA VAL A 373 37.92 27.02 -16.24
C VAL A 373 37.66 26.37 -14.88
N LEU A 374 38.58 25.54 -14.40
CA LEU A 374 38.46 24.91 -13.07
C LEU A 374 38.75 25.91 -11.93
N VAL A 375 39.59 26.91 -12.19
CA VAL A 375 39.83 28.04 -11.27
C VAL A 375 38.63 28.98 -11.26
N ASP A 376 38.10 29.36 -12.43
CA ASP A 376 36.93 30.24 -12.55
C ASP A 376 35.67 29.65 -11.87
N ARG A 377 35.57 28.32 -11.83
CA ARG A 377 34.49 27.59 -11.14
C ARG A 377 34.76 27.33 -9.66
N GLU A 378 35.83 27.88 -9.11
CA GLU A 378 36.28 27.69 -7.72
C GLU A 378 36.50 26.20 -7.35
N ILE A 379 36.77 25.35 -8.33
CA ILE A 379 36.99 23.91 -8.12
C ILE A 379 38.43 23.68 -7.65
N ILE A 380 39.41 24.29 -8.32
CA ILE A 380 40.83 24.25 -7.93
C ILE A 380 41.18 25.59 -7.31
N THR A 381 41.67 25.59 -6.07
CA THR A 381 42.06 26.78 -5.33
C THR A 381 43.55 27.08 -5.43
N LYS A 382 44.40 26.04 -5.39
CA LYS A 382 45.85 26.17 -5.52
C LYS A 382 46.46 25.00 -6.27
N LEU A 383 47.54 25.27 -6.98
CA LEU A 383 48.39 24.25 -7.61
C LEU A 383 49.80 24.37 -7.00
N SER A 384 50.58 23.29 -7.04
CA SER A 384 51.94 23.28 -6.51
C SER A 384 52.79 24.41 -7.11
N PRO A 385 53.62 25.09 -6.30
CA PRO A 385 54.53 26.15 -6.77
C PRO A 385 55.58 25.64 -7.76
N SER A 386 55.70 24.32 -7.95
CA SER A 386 56.58 23.68 -8.94
C SER A 386 56.13 23.91 -10.39
N VAL A 387 54.87 24.31 -10.62
CA VAL A 387 54.36 24.58 -11.97
C VAL A 387 54.55 26.05 -12.31
N THR A 388 55.34 26.33 -13.35
CA THR A 388 55.61 27.70 -13.79
C THR A 388 54.36 28.36 -14.41
N PRO A 389 54.21 29.69 -14.33
CA PRO A 389 53.06 30.42 -14.87
C PRO A 389 52.82 30.14 -16.37
N ASP A 390 53.89 29.94 -17.13
CA ASP A 390 53.83 29.64 -18.58
C ASP A 390 53.14 28.30 -18.87
N VAL A 391 53.27 27.32 -17.98
CA VAL A 391 52.66 25.99 -18.11
C VAL A 391 51.17 26.04 -17.76
N MET A 392 50.76 26.95 -16.86
CA MET A 392 49.37 27.07 -16.42
C MET A 392 48.41 27.52 -17.54
N VAL A 393 48.90 28.32 -18.50
CA VAL A 393 48.07 28.88 -19.59
C VAL A 393 47.49 27.78 -20.50
N ASN A 394 48.27 26.73 -20.77
CA ASN A 394 47.89 25.62 -21.64
C ASN A 394 47.79 24.28 -20.89
N LEU A 395 47.44 24.33 -19.61
CA LEU A 395 47.22 23.16 -18.78
C LEU A 395 45.78 22.63 -18.94
N PHE A 396 45.66 21.34 -19.21
CA PHE A 396 44.40 20.62 -19.29
C PHE A 396 44.36 19.51 -18.26
N VAL A 397 43.21 19.36 -17.60
CA VAL A 397 42.97 18.33 -16.58
C VAL A 397 41.91 17.39 -17.09
N THR A 398 42.22 16.10 -17.12
CA THR A 398 41.29 15.04 -17.54
C THR A 398 40.92 14.18 -16.34
N PHE A 399 39.62 14.09 -16.06
CA PHE A 399 39.04 13.21 -15.05
C PHE A 399 38.47 11.99 -15.76
N THR A 400 38.83 10.79 -15.32
CA THR A 400 38.31 9.52 -15.88
C THR A 400 37.85 8.59 -14.76
N LEU A 401 36.58 8.20 -14.77
CA LEU A 401 36.02 7.27 -13.79
C LEU A 401 36.35 5.82 -14.15
N ARG A 402 37.09 5.11 -13.29
CA ARG A 402 37.46 3.70 -13.49
C ARG A 402 36.35 2.75 -12.99
N LYS A 403 36.43 1.47 -13.40
CA LYS A 403 35.46 0.41 -13.05
C LYS A 403 35.35 0.10 -11.56
N ASP A 404 36.37 0.45 -10.77
CA ASP A 404 36.42 0.29 -9.31
C ASP A 404 35.86 1.51 -8.56
N ASN A 405 35.19 2.44 -9.26
CA ASN A 405 34.73 3.75 -8.78
C ASN A 405 35.86 4.64 -8.23
N SER A 406 37.10 4.42 -8.68
CA SER A 406 38.20 5.37 -8.49
C SER A 406 38.23 6.40 -9.62
N TRP A 407 38.75 7.60 -9.34
CA TRP A 407 38.90 8.66 -10.34
C TRP A 407 40.37 8.82 -10.72
N GLN A 408 40.71 8.64 -11.98
CA GLN A 408 42.03 9.00 -12.49
C GLN A 408 42.03 10.46 -12.94
N VAL A 409 43.00 11.23 -12.45
CA VAL A 409 43.19 12.64 -12.75
C VAL A 409 44.54 12.83 -13.45
N VAL A 410 44.49 13.33 -14.68
CA VAL A 410 45.66 13.51 -15.54
C VAL A 410 45.82 14.97 -15.91
N PHE A 411 46.95 15.56 -15.57
CA PHE A 411 47.35 16.91 -15.95
C PHE A 411 48.25 16.84 -17.18
N THR A 412 47.81 17.46 -18.27
CA THR A 412 48.53 17.52 -19.55
C THR A 412 48.78 18.97 -19.96
N HIS A 413 50.01 19.30 -20.31
CA HIS A 413 50.39 20.57 -20.90
C HIS A 413 50.43 20.43 -22.43
N ARG A 414 49.72 21.30 -23.15
CA ARG A 414 49.61 21.23 -24.62
C ARG A 414 50.38 22.36 -25.29
N VAL A 415 51.50 22.06 -25.94
CA VAL A 415 52.27 23.03 -26.73
C VAL A 415 52.44 22.52 -28.16
N GLN A 416 52.05 23.35 -29.14
CA GLN A 416 52.26 23.08 -30.58
C GLN A 416 51.94 21.64 -31.03
N LYS A 417 50.79 21.10 -30.58
CA LYS A 417 50.27 19.74 -30.85
C LYS A 417 50.99 18.57 -30.15
N VAL A 418 51.95 18.82 -29.27
CA VAL A 418 52.53 17.79 -28.39
C VAL A 418 51.89 17.91 -27.01
N GLU A 419 51.42 16.78 -26.48
CA GLU A 419 50.89 16.67 -25.12
C GLU A 419 52.00 16.17 -24.20
N GLN A 420 52.40 16.98 -23.22
CA GLN A 420 53.34 16.60 -22.18
C GLN A 420 52.59 16.31 -20.88
N LEU A 421 52.87 15.16 -20.27
CA LEU A 421 52.29 14.78 -18.98
C LEU A 421 52.96 15.59 -17.87
N VAL A 422 52.17 16.27 -17.04
CA VAL A 422 52.63 17.06 -15.89
C VAL A 422 52.42 16.28 -14.59
N ALA A 423 51.26 15.66 -14.42
CA ALA A 423 50.95 14.80 -13.28
C ALA A 423 49.88 13.75 -13.66
N ASP A 424 49.97 12.57 -13.07
CA ASP A 424 48.98 11.49 -13.18
C ASP A 424 48.80 10.85 -11.81
N PHE A 425 47.58 10.85 -11.30
CA PHE A 425 47.26 10.20 -10.04
C PHE A 425 45.84 9.65 -10.02
N VAL A 426 45.62 8.71 -9.12
CA VAL A 426 44.32 8.06 -8.91
C VAL A 426 43.80 8.43 -7.55
N ILE A 427 42.57 8.93 -7.49
CA ILE A 427 41.82 9.17 -6.28
C ILE A 427 41.00 7.92 -5.98
N PRO A 428 41.36 7.12 -4.95
CA PRO A 428 40.63 5.93 -4.59
C PRO A 428 39.26 6.29 -3.98
N LYS A 429 38.31 5.34 -4.08
CA LYS A 429 36.96 5.49 -3.55
C LYS A 429 36.94 5.84 -2.05
N GLU A 430 37.84 5.25 -1.27
CA GLU A 430 37.94 5.48 0.18
C GLU A 430 38.32 6.92 0.51
N GLU A 431 39.21 7.52 -0.28
CA GLU A 431 39.62 8.92 -0.13
C GLU A 431 38.49 9.88 -0.54
N LEU A 432 37.71 9.54 -1.58
CA LEU A 432 36.50 10.30 -1.94
C LEU A 432 35.42 10.23 -0.85
N LEU A 433 35.24 9.08 -0.21
CA LEU A 433 34.33 8.95 0.93
C LEU A 433 34.79 9.78 2.13
N HIS A 434 36.10 9.89 2.34
CA HIS A 434 36.65 10.79 3.35
C HIS A 434 36.38 12.26 3.00
N VAL A 435 36.61 12.66 1.75
CA VAL A 435 36.35 14.02 1.26
C VAL A 435 34.85 14.37 1.36
N ARG A 436 33.93 13.44 1.06
CA ARG A 436 32.47 13.62 1.23
C ARG A 436 32.04 13.86 2.69
N ARG A 437 32.87 13.48 3.68
CA ARG A 437 32.60 13.70 5.12
C ARG A 437 33.14 15.03 5.62
N LEU A 438 33.95 15.74 4.83
CA LEU A 438 34.49 17.04 5.20
C LEU A 438 33.41 18.13 5.12
N PRO A 439 33.56 19.23 5.86
CA PRO A 439 32.65 20.36 5.77
C PRO A 439 32.56 20.89 4.32
N PRO A 440 31.39 21.40 3.87
CA PRO A 440 31.20 21.85 2.49
C PRO A 440 32.14 22.98 2.06
N GLN A 441 32.65 23.78 3.01
CA GLN A 441 33.57 24.90 2.78
C GLN A 441 35.05 24.52 2.94
N ALA A 442 35.36 23.25 3.22
CA ALA A 442 36.74 22.81 3.40
C ALA A 442 37.47 22.75 2.05
N THR A 443 38.79 22.92 2.11
CA THR A 443 39.69 22.60 0.99
C THR A 443 40.43 21.29 1.25
N TYR A 444 40.74 20.56 0.18
CA TYR A 444 41.46 19.29 0.27
C TYR A 444 42.57 19.21 -0.78
N GLY A 445 43.78 18.83 -0.34
CA GLY A 445 44.95 18.68 -1.20
C GLY A 445 45.18 17.24 -1.62
N PHE A 446 45.28 17.00 -2.93
CA PHE A 446 45.62 15.69 -3.52
C PHE A 446 47.11 15.59 -3.87
N LEU A 447 47.65 14.37 -3.87
CA LEU A 447 49.06 14.05 -4.15
C LEU A 447 50.05 14.78 -3.21
N LYS A 448 49.95 14.48 -1.92
CA LYS A 448 50.87 15.00 -0.88
C LYS A 448 52.23 14.31 -0.99
N SER A 449 53.30 15.09 -1.02
CA SER A 449 54.68 14.58 -1.05
C SER A 449 55.53 15.27 0.01
N ALA A 450 56.71 14.73 0.32
CA ALA A 450 57.62 15.35 1.30
C ALA A 450 58.07 16.76 0.90
N SER A 451 58.05 17.07 -0.41
CA SER A 451 58.36 18.40 -0.96
C SER A 451 57.16 19.35 -1.00
N ASP A 452 55.93 18.81 -1.07
CA ASP A 452 54.67 19.58 -1.08
C ASP A 452 53.68 19.01 -0.04
N PRO A 453 53.76 19.45 1.24
CA PRO A 453 52.92 18.90 2.31
C PRO A 453 51.43 19.25 2.14
N ASN A 454 51.12 20.30 1.38
CA ASN A 454 49.76 20.74 1.09
C ASN A 454 49.13 20.02 -0.13
N GLY A 455 49.88 19.15 -0.83
CA GLY A 455 49.42 18.46 -2.04
C GLY A 455 49.77 19.20 -3.34
N PHE A 456 49.81 18.45 -4.45
CA PHE A 456 50.04 18.99 -5.80
C PHE A 456 48.90 19.89 -6.27
N VAL A 457 47.65 19.56 -5.91
CA VAL A 457 46.44 20.33 -6.25
C VAL A 457 45.55 20.43 -5.02
N GLU A 458 45.15 21.63 -4.67
CA GLU A 458 44.16 21.92 -3.63
C GLU A 458 42.81 22.23 -4.29
N VAL A 459 41.76 21.54 -3.85
CA VAL A 459 40.40 21.70 -4.36
C VAL A 459 39.43 22.14 -3.28
N ASN A 460 38.36 22.84 -3.68
CA ASN A 460 37.22 23.11 -2.82
C ASN A 460 36.28 21.89 -2.83
N VAL A 461 35.93 21.37 -1.65
CA VAL A 461 35.25 20.08 -1.50
C VAL A 461 33.88 20.06 -2.19
N LEU A 462 33.02 21.06 -1.96
CA LEU A 462 31.65 21.05 -2.50
C LEU A 462 31.61 21.22 -4.03
N PRO A 463 32.24 22.24 -4.64
CA PRO A 463 32.26 22.40 -6.10
C PRO A 463 32.93 21.21 -6.81
N PHE A 464 33.97 20.63 -6.20
CA PHE A 464 34.67 19.48 -6.75
C PHE A 464 33.78 18.23 -6.79
N LEU A 465 33.08 17.91 -5.70
CA LEU A 465 32.18 16.76 -5.65
C LEU A 465 31.00 16.93 -6.64
N GLN A 466 30.41 18.13 -6.71
CA GLN A 466 29.36 18.42 -7.69
C GLN A 466 29.84 18.26 -9.13
N ALA A 467 31.08 18.69 -9.44
CA ALA A 467 31.66 18.53 -10.76
C ALA A 467 31.94 17.05 -11.09
N LEU A 468 32.41 16.25 -10.14
CA LEU A 468 32.60 14.81 -10.33
C LEU A 468 31.26 14.08 -10.52
N ASP A 469 30.23 14.43 -9.75
CA ASP A 469 28.88 13.85 -9.88
C ASP A 469 28.25 14.22 -11.23
N GLN A 470 28.51 15.42 -11.77
CA GLN A 470 28.11 15.81 -13.13
C GLN A 470 28.80 14.97 -14.21
N VAL A 471 30.08 14.62 -14.01
CA VAL A 471 30.87 13.85 -14.99
C VAL A 471 30.58 12.35 -14.90
N GLY A 472 30.39 11.81 -13.69
CA GLY A 472 30.08 10.39 -13.46
C GLY A 472 28.64 10.03 -13.81
N GLY A 473 27.76 11.02 -13.99
CA GLY A 473 26.32 10.84 -13.90
C GLY A 473 25.92 10.70 -12.44
N GLN A 474 24.81 11.33 -12.03
CA GLN A 474 24.30 11.18 -10.67
C GLN A 474 24.18 9.69 -10.35
N GLU A 475 24.97 9.22 -9.37
CA GLU A 475 24.65 7.99 -8.65
C GLU A 475 23.25 8.20 -8.07
N ALA A 476 22.25 7.59 -8.70
CA ALA A 476 20.89 7.47 -8.18
C ALA A 476 20.83 6.34 -7.15
#